data_AF-A0A965J6F2-F1
#
_entry.id   AF-A0A965J6F2-F1
#
_cell.length_a   1.000
_cell.length_b   1.000
_cell.length_c   1.000
_cell.angle_alpha   90.00
_cell.angle_beta   90.00
_cell.angle_gamma   90.00
#
_symmetry.space_group_name_H-M   'P 1'
#
loop_
_entity.id
_entity.type
_entity.pdbx_description
1 polymer ?
#
loop_
_entity_poly.entity_id
_entity_poly.type
_entity_poly.pdbx_seq_one_letter_code
_entity_poly.pdbx_strand_id
1 'polypeptide(L)'
;MMQRSLYTFLPIALGFLVITLSSCDAKKSDSAGGTYVKPSVDYKGQTRKGHVRKKVSTNKNAMKNQNRSRYYYQTRGKYRRK
;
A
#
# COMPACT_ATOMS: atom_id res chain seq x y z
N MET A 1 -32.79 40.41 -16.76
CA MET A 1 -32.77 38.94 -16.96
C MET A 1 -31.51 38.26 -16.42
N MET A 2 -30.32 38.83 -16.63
CA MET A 2 -29.03 38.21 -16.29
C MET A 2 -28.78 37.91 -14.79
N GLN A 3 -29.33 38.70 -13.86
CA GLN A 3 -29.08 38.48 -12.43
C GLN A 3 -29.87 37.31 -11.84
N ARG A 4 -31.10 37.05 -12.32
CA ARG A 4 -31.94 35.94 -11.81
C ARG A 4 -31.35 34.57 -12.17
N SER A 5 -30.76 34.45 -13.35
CA SER A 5 -30.08 33.21 -13.77
C SER A 5 -28.81 32.96 -12.95
N LEU A 6 -28.08 34.00 -12.56
CA LEU A 6 -26.87 33.88 -11.75
C LEU A 6 -27.18 33.29 -10.35
N TYR A 7 -28.24 33.76 -9.70
CA TYR A 7 -28.69 33.24 -8.39
C TYR A 7 -29.23 31.81 -8.46
N THR A 8 -29.71 31.34 -9.61
CA THR A 8 -30.11 29.94 -9.81
C THR A 8 -28.93 29.01 -10.07
N PHE A 9 -27.86 29.48 -10.75
CA PHE A 9 -26.67 28.66 -11.01
C PHE A 9 -25.73 28.57 -9.80
N LEU A 10 -25.70 29.60 -8.94
CA LEU A 10 -24.88 29.64 -7.72
C LEU A 10 -25.11 28.45 -6.76
N PRO A 11 -26.36 28.09 -6.36
CA PRO A 11 -26.58 26.96 -5.46
C PRO A 11 -26.29 25.60 -6.13
N ILE A 12 -26.47 25.49 -7.46
CA ILE A 12 -26.15 24.28 -8.22
C ILE A 12 -24.64 24.05 -8.23
N ALA A 13 -23.86 25.10 -8.51
CA ALA A 13 -22.40 25.04 -8.47
C ALA A 13 -21.88 24.73 -7.06
N LEU A 14 -22.49 25.33 -6.02
CA LEU A 14 -22.13 25.06 -4.62
C LEU A 14 -22.46 23.62 -4.21
N GLY A 15 -23.62 23.10 -4.61
CA GLY A 15 -23.99 21.70 -4.36
C GLY A 15 -23.03 20.72 -5.03
N PHE A 16 -22.63 21.00 -6.27
CA PHE A 16 -21.67 20.18 -7.01
C PHE A 16 -20.27 20.21 -6.37
N LEU A 17 -19.84 21.36 -5.84
CA LEU A 17 -18.60 21.49 -5.08
C LEU A 17 -18.62 20.64 -3.80
N VAL A 18 -19.73 20.63 -3.06
CA VAL A 18 -19.83 19.84 -1.82
C VAL A 18 -19.78 18.34 -2.09
N ILE A 19 -20.44 17.86 -3.15
CA ILE A 19 -20.43 16.44 -3.54
C ILE A 19 -19.02 15.99 -3.98
N THR A 20 -18.31 16.82 -4.74
CA THR A 20 -16.96 16.49 -5.21
C THR A 20 -15.94 16.50 -4.07
N LEU A 21 -16.08 17.42 -3.10
CA LEU A 21 -15.22 17.45 -1.91
C LEU A 21 -15.49 16.27 -0.96
N SER A 22 -16.74 15.81 -0.84
CA SER A 22 -17.11 14.68 0.02
C SER A 22 -16.57 13.33 -0.45
N SER A 23 -16.15 13.22 -1.72
CA SER A 23 -15.56 12.00 -2.29
C SER A 23 -14.04 11.92 -2.13
N CYS A 24 -13.40 12.96 -1.58
CA CYS A 24 -11.97 12.96 -1.33
C CYS A 24 -11.69 12.31 0.04
N ASP A 25 -11.29 11.03 0.01
CA ASP A 25 -10.87 10.31 1.22
C ASP A 25 -9.50 10.86 1.67
N ALA A 26 -9.52 11.91 2.50
CA ALA A 26 -8.33 12.58 3.05
C ALA A 26 -7.58 11.74 4.11
N LYS A 27 -7.58 10.41 3.94
CA LYS A 27 -6.81 9.50 4.78
C LYS A 27 -5.32 9.66 4.48
N LYS A 28 -4.54 9.95 5.52
CA LYS A 28 -3.08 9.93 5.45
C LYS A 28 -2.62 8.53 5.04
N SER A 29 -1.99 8.42 3.87
CA SER A 29 -1.41 7.18 3.35
C SER A 29 -0.27 6.64 4.24
N ASP A 30 0.27 7.48 5.12
CA ASP A 30 1.35 7.16 6.07
C ASP A 30 0.97 6.07 7.09
N SER A 31 -0.33 5.88 7.38
CA SER A 31 -0.80 4.81 8.27
C SER A 31 -0.81 3.42 7.62
N ALA A 32 -0.48 3.28 6.32
CA ALA A 32 -0.46 1.97 5.64
C ALA A 32 0.67 1.05 6.11
N GLY A 33 1.55 1.51 7.01
CA GLY A 33 2.42 0.64 7.81
C GLY A 33 3.42 -0.18 6.98
N GLY A 34 4.03 0.42 5.96
CA GLY A 34 5.02 -0.22 5.10
C GLY A 34 6.29 0.61 4.93
N THR A 35 7.40 -0.06 4.60
CA THR A 35 8.68 0.59 4.29
C THR A 35 8.86 0.65 2.78
N TYR A 36 9.17 1.83 2.23
CA TYR A 36 9.50 1.95 0.83
C TYR A 36 10.82 1.23 0.52
N VAL A 37 10.81 0.39 -0.52
CA VAL A 37 11.99 -0.32 -1.02
C VAL A 37 12.38 0.31 -2.34
N LYS A 38 13.62 0.81 -2.42
CA LYS A 38 14.16 1.41 -3.64
C LYS A 38 14.26 0.38 -4.78
N PRO A 39 14.12 0.79 -6.04
CA PRO A 39 14.37 -0.08 -7.18
C PRO A 39 15.82 -0.62 -7.15
N SER A 40 16.00 -1.85 -7.63
CA SER A 40 17.30 -2.51 -7.66
C SER A 40 17.40 -3.47 -8.85
N VAL A 41 18.62 -3.79 -9.26
CA VAL A 41 18.90 -4.82 -10.28
C VAL A 41 19.20 -6.14 -9.57
N ASP A 42 18.61 -7.25 -10.03
CA ASP A 42 18.91 -8.57 -9.49
C ASP A 42 20.22 -9.13 -10.07
N TYR A 43 20.68 -10.26 -9.54
CA TYR A 43 21.93 -10.90 -10.00
C TYR A 43 21.87 -11.37 -11.47
N LYS A 44 20.68 -11.41 -12.07
CA LYS A 44 20.45 -11.76 -13.49
C LYS A 44 20.37 -10.51 -14.38
N GLY A 45 20.53 -9.31 -13.83
CA GLY A 45 20.40 -8.07 -14.59
C GLY A 45 18.96 -7.57 -14.74
N GLN A 46 17.97 -8.18 -14.09
CA GLN A 46 16.57 -7.76 -14.19
C GLN A 46 16.27 -6.61 -13.22
N THR A 47 15.59 -5.58 -13.71
CA THR A 47 15.21 -4.42 -12.92
C THR A 47 13.95 -4.70 -12.09
N ARG A 48 14.03 -4.46 -10.79
CA ARG A 48 12.89 -4.53 -9.86
C ARG A 48 12.41 -3.12 -9.56
N LYS A 49 11.12 -2.87 -9.80
CA LYS A 49 10.48 -1.59 -9.48
C LYS A 49 10.45 -1.39 -7.96
N GLY A 50 10.65 -0.14 -7.55
CA GLY A 50 10.48 0.26 -6.16
C GLY A 50 9.03 0.05 -5.73
N HIS A 51 8.83 -0.39 -4.49
CA HIS A 51 7.50 -0.70 -3.96
C HIS A 51 7.45 -0.51 -2.45
N VAL A 52 6.24 -0.35 -1.91
CA VAL A 52 6.03 -0.32 -0.46
C VAL A 52 5.92 -1.76 0.06
N ARG A 53 6.85 -2.15 0.92
CA ARG A 53 6.82 -3.46 1.58
C ARG A 53 6.01 -3.37 2.87
N LYS A 54 4.94 -4.16 2.97
CA LYS A 54 4.10 -4.25 4.19
C LYS A 54 4.92 -4.77 5.38
N LYS A 55 4.64 -4.29 6.60
CA LYS A 55 5.25 -4.77 7.85
C LYS A 55 4.98 -6.26 8.12
N VAL A 56 3.80 -6.75 7.72
CA VAL A 56 3.39 -8.14 7.94
C VAL A 56 2.99 -8.81 6.63
N SER A 57 3.24 -10.11 6.54
CA SER A 57 2.83 -10.92 5.39
C SER A 57 1.33 -11.25 5.48
N THR A 58 0.57 -10.93 4.43
CA THR A 58 -0.86 -11.25 4.33
C THR A 58 -1.14 -12.65 3.78
N ASN A 59 -0.10 -13.44 3.50
CA ASN A 59 -0.25 -14.81 3.01
C ASN A 59 -0.78 -15.73 4.13
N LYS A 60 -1.88 -16.46 3.87
CA LYS A 60 -2.46 -17.44 4.81
C LYS A 60 -1.47 -18.47 5.34
N ASN A 61 -0.47 -18.83 4.53
CA ASN A 61 0.55 -19.82 4.87
C ASN A 61 1.82 -19.21 5.51
N ALA A 62 1.84 -17.90 5.78
CA ALA A 62 3.03 -17.21 6.26
C ALA A 62 3.61 -17.84 7.54
N MET A 63 2.76 -18.09 8.54
CA MET A 63 3.19 -18.70 9.82
C MET A 63 3.70 -20.13 9.63
N LYS A 64 3.01 -20.94 8.82
CA LYS A 64 3.42 -22.32 8.53
C LYS A 64 4.79 -22.38 7.85
N ASN A 65 5.02 -21.48 6.88
CA ASN A 65 6.30 -21.40 6.18
C ASN A 65 7.43 -20.93 7.10
N GLN A 66 7.18 -19.93 7.94
CA GLN A 66 8.15 -19.48 8.95
C GLN A 66 8.55 -20.61 9.90
N ASN A 67 7.57 -21.37 10.43
CA ASN A 67 7.86 -22.50 11.32
C ASN A 67 8.65 -23.61 10.63
N ARG A 68 8.31 -23.94 9.37
CA ARG A 68 9.06 -24.92 8.57
C ARG A 68 10.50 -24.49 8.32
N SER A 69 10.72 -23.22 7.98
CA SER A 69 12.06 -22.66 7.81
C SER A 69 12.87 -22.71 9.10
N ARG A 70 12.28 -22.26 10.23
CA ARG A 70 12.93 -22.33 11.55
C ARG A 70 13.33 -23.77 11.89
N TYR A 71 12.39 -24.72 11.78
CA TYR A 71 12.65 -26.13 12.03
C TYR A 71 13.78 -26.68 11.15
N TYR A 72 13.74 -26.41 9.84
CA TYR A 72 14.75 -26.91 8.90
C TYR A 72 16.15 -26.44 9.27
N TYR A 73 16.35 -25.13 9.50
CA TYR A 73 17.67 -24.61 9.83
C TYR A 73 18.13 -24.97 11.24
N GLN A 74 17.21 -25.13 12.20
CA GLN A 74 17.54 -25.51 13.58
C GLN A 74 17.89 -27.00 13.73
N THR A 75 17.17 -27.89 13.03
CA THR A 75 17.30 -29.34 13.26
C THR A 75 18.05 -30.08 12.15
N ARG A 76 17.88 -29.65 10.89
CA ARG A 76 18.40 -30.30 9.68
C ARG A 76 19.41 -29.45 8.89
N GLY A 77 19.72 -28.25 9.38
CA GLY A 77 20.52 -27.28 8.64
C GLY A 77 21.99 -27.68 8.52
N LYS A 78 22.58 -27.36 7.36
CA LYS A 78 24.01 -27.46 7.00
C LYS A 78 24.98 -26.88 8.05
N TYR A 79 24.50 -26.07 9.00
CA TYR A 79 25.29 -25.33 10.00
C TYR A 79 25.22 -25.90 11.43
N ARG A 80 24.60 -27.07 11.65
CA ARG A 80 24.92 -27.86 12.86
C ARG A 80 26.33 -28.40 12.69
N ARG A 81 27.34 -27.59 13.02
CA ARG A 81 28.66 -28.13 13.36
C ARG A 81 28.44 -29.01 14.59
N LYS A 82 28.85 -30.27 14.49
CA LYS A 82 28.84 -31.22 15.62
C LYS A 82 29.67 -30.66 16.76
#